data_AF-A0A8C5PIR5-F1
#
_entry.id   AF-A0A8C5PIR5-F1
#
_cell.length_a   1.000
_cell.length_b   1.000
_cell.length_c   1.000
_cell.angle_alpha   90.00
_cell.angle_beta   90.00
_cell.angle_gamma   90.00
#
_symmetry.space_group_name_H-M   'P 1'
#
loop_
_entity.id
_entity.type
_entity.pdbx_description
1 polymer ?
#
loop_
_entity_poly.entity_id
_entity_poly.type
_entity_poly.pdbx_seq_one_letter_code
_entity_poly.pdbx_strand_id
1 'polypeptide(L)'
;MRSVLGFLAVLLALVSAGQALSCIQCVSFGNRSCDGLSVSCRLDNVCGASYTVTTSGFSVVSRIYMRVCVPKNQCNLQGSVSVINVMSRFGGSCCNTDNCTPDLPTLPAVNTTFNGLVCRTCVSADSDWCYTKDTVQCTGNENMCLLQTTSITGEVSMNTALRGCTTKSLCDLSQHTAEYAGQKLDVRFICTGGTAGLYSGLTLSLVAILLTNII
;
A
#
# COMPACT_ATOMS: atom_id res chain seq x y z
N MET A 1 26.97 -27.71 38.13
CA MET A 1 27.46 -27.13 36.86
C MET A 1 27.08 -27.95 35.62
N ARG A 2 27.17 -29.29 35.63
CA ARG A 2 26.74 -30.16 34.51
C ARG A 2 25.24 -30.09 34.14
N SER A 3 24.36 -29.87 35.12
CA SER A 3 22.90 -29.86 34.91
C SER A 3 22.37 -28.62 34.18
N VAL A 4 23.11 -27.50 34.22
CA VAL A 4 22.70 -26.22 33.59
C VAL A 4 23.04 -26.21 32.10
N LEU A 5 24.16 -26.84 31.71
CA LEU A 5 24.56 -27.02 30.31
C LEU A 5 23.56 -27.86 29.50
N GLY A 6 22.95 -28.88 30.13
CA GLY A 6 21.92 -29.69 29.50
C GLY A 6 20.62 -28.93 29.23
N PHE A 7 20.21 -28.05 30.17
CA PHE A 7 19.01 -27.21 30.00
C PHE A 7 19.18 -26.16 28.90
N LEU A 8 20.37 -25.55 28.76
CA LEU A 8 20.64 -24.61 27.67
C LEU A 8 20.64 -25.29 26.29
N ALA A 9 21.12 -26.54 26.19
CA ALA A 9 21.13 -27.28 24.93
C ALA A 9 19.71 -27.65 24.45
N VAL A 10 18.79 -27.92 25.38
CA VAL A 10 17.37 -28.19 25.06
C VAL A 10 16.63 -26.91 24.65
N LEU A 11 16.90 -25.76 25.30
CA LEU A 11 16.28 -24.48 24.95
C LEU A 11 16.69 -23.97 23.55
N LEU A 12 17.91 -24.28 23.09
CA LEU A 12 18.36 -23.95 21.73
C LEU A 12 17.72 -24.82 20.64
N ALA A 13 17.21 -26.02 20.98
CA ALA A 13 16.51 -26.90 20.05
C ALA A 13 15.03 -26.53 19.83
N LEU A 14 14.45 -25.70 20.70
CA LEU A 14 13.09 -25.17 20.57
C LEU A 14 13.01 -23.81 19.86
N VAL A 15 14.11 -23.34 19.27
CA VAL A 15 14.02 -22.27 18.27
C VAL A 15 13.32 -22.88 17.06
N SER A 16 12.00 -22.79 17.03
CA SER A 16 11.21 -23.08 15.84
C SER A 16 11.77 -22.20 14.73
N ALA A 17 12.58 -22.77 13.85
CA ALA A 17 12.90 -22.15 12.58
C ALA A 17 11.54 -21.92 11.91
N GLY A 18 11.09 -20.67 11.87
CA GLY A 18 9.86 -20.32 11.17
C GLY A 18 10.02 -20.78 9.72
N GLN A 19 9.30 -21.82 9.33
CA GLN A 19 9.36 -22.29 7.95
C GLN A 19 8.69 -21.24 7.08
N ALA A 20 9.34 -20.90 5.97
CA ALA A 20 8.75 -20.03 4.97
C ALA A 20 7.53 -20.74 4.36
N LEU A 21 6.36 -20.11 4.43
CA LEU A 21 5.15 -20.62 3.80
C LEU A 21 5.31 -20.64 2.27
N SER A 22 4.63 -21.58 1.62
CA SER A 22 4.43 -21.57 0.16
C SER A 22 3.02 -21.12 -0.17
N CYS A 23 2.86 -20.18 -1.08
CA CYS A 23 1.56 -19.60 -1.41
C CYS A 23 1.28 -19.61 -2.90
N ILE A 24 0.01 -19.70 -3.29
CA ILE A 24 -0.39 -19.54 -4.68
C ILE A 24 -0.23 -18.08 -5.10
N GLN A 25 0.40 -17.88 -6.24
CA GLN A 25 0.62 -16.59 -6.85
C GLN A 25 -0.13 -16.45 -8.18
N CYS A 26 -1.01 -15.45 -8.29
CA CYS A 26 -1.79 -15.18 -9.50
C CYS A 26 -2.36 -13.76 -9.53
N VAL A 27 -2.72 -13.29 -10.72
CA VAL A 27 -3.50 -12.08 -10.96
C VAL A 27 -4.65 -12.39 -11.92
N SER A 28 -5.82 -11.81 -11.69
CA SER A 28 -6.97 -11.93 -12.57
C SER A 28 -7.67 -10.58 -12.72
N PHE A 29 -8.08 -10.30 -13.96
CA PHE A 29 -8.82 -9.10 -14.33
C PHE A 29 -10.30 -9.46 -14.52
N GLY A 30 -11.20 -8.70 -13.92
CA GLY A 30 -12.65 -8.92 -14.01
C GLY A 30 -13.25 -9.91 -13.01
N ASN A 31 -12.48 -10.93 -12.60
CA ASN A 31 -12.93 -11.98 -11.68
C ASN A 31 -12.61 -11.69 -10.21
N ARG A 32 -13.14 -12.52 -9.31
CA ARG A 32 -12.94 -12.44 -7.83
C ARG A 32 -12.11 -13.61 -7.28
N SER A 33 -11.52 -14.40 -8.16
CA SER A 33 -10.66 -15.53 -7.84
C SER A 33 -9.61 -15.69 -8.93
N CYS A 34 -8.52 -16.34 -8.56
CA CYS A 34 -7.49 -16.79 -9.48
C CYS A 34 -6.75 -17.97 -8.87
N ASP A 35 -6.16 -18.78 -9.75
CA ASP A 35 -5.23 -19.82 -9.43
C ASP A 35 -3.94 -19.63 -10.24
N GLY A 36 -2.86 -20.24 -9.76
CA GLY A 36 -1.53 -20.07 -10.32
C GLY A 36 -0.53 -21.00 -9.66
N LEU A 37 0.74 -20.61 -9.69
CA LEU A 37 1.84 -21.44 -9.18
C LEU A 37 2.04 -21.24 -7.68
N SER A 38 2.42 -22.31 -6.99
CA SER A 38 2.90 -22.24 -5.61
C SER A 38 4.33 -21.70 -5.60
N VAL A 39 4.56 -20.65 -4.82
CA VAL A 39 5.88 -20.01 -4.67
C VAL A 39 6.25 -19.93 -3.20
N SER A 40 7.54 -20.12 -2.90
CA SER A 40 8.07 -19.98 -1.55
C SER A 40 8.12 -18.50 -1.15
N CYS A 41 7.56 -18.17 0.02
CA CYS A 41 7.52 -16.80 0.52
C CYS A 41 8.80 -16.42 1.28
N ARG A 42 8.99 -15.12 1.53
CA ARG A 42 9.96 -14.66 2.53
C ARG A 42 9.55 -15.12 3.93
N LEU A 43 10.52 -15.23 4.84
CA LEU A 43 10.23 -15.46 6.26
C LEU A 43 9.21 -14.42 6.77
N ASP A 44 8.31 -14.86 7.64
CA ASP A 44 7.22 -14.07 8.24
C ASP A 44 6.11 -13.57 7.29
N ASN A 45 6.24 -13.77 5.99
CA ASN A 45 5.14 -13.53 5.05
C ASN A 45 4.08 -14.64 5.14
N VAL A 46 2.86 -14.29 4.75
CA VAL A 46 1.68 -15.15 4.75
C VAL A 46 1.01 -15.13 3.38
N CYS A 47 0.10 -16.07 3.13
CA CYS A 47 -0.65 -16.09 1.88
C CYS A 47 -1.71 -14.99 1.93
N GLY A 48 -1.58 -14.01 1.05
CA GLY A 48 -2.51 -12.88 0.94
C GLY A 48 -3.37 -12.97 -0.31
N ALA A 49 -4.60 -12.48 -0.20
CA ALA A 49 -5.41 -12.12 -1.36
C ALA A 49 -5.74 -10.63 -1.28
N SER A 50 -5.78 -9.96 -2.42
CA SER A 50 -6.32 -8.61 -2.50
C SER A 50 -7.30 -8.47 -3.65
N TYR A 51 -8.29 -7.61 -3.43
CA TYR A 51 -9.30 -7.29 -4.41
C TYR A 51 -9.39 -5.77 -4.53
N THR A 52 -9.26 -5.26 -5.75
CA THR A 52 -9.33 -3.84 -6.07
C THR A 52 -10.42 -3.61 -7.10
N VAL A 53 -11.27 -2.63 -6.85
CA VAL A 53 -12.31 -2.18 -7.78
C VAL A 53 -12.12 -0.70 -8.03
N THR A 54 -11.96 -0.34 -9.30
CA THR A 54 -11.87 1.05 -9.74
C THR A 54 -13.15 1.43 -10.48
N THR A 55 -13.73 2.56 -10.09
CA THR A 55 -14.91 3.15 -10.70
C THR A 55 -14.58 4.52 -11.27
N SER A 56 -15.12 4.83 -12.44
CA SER A 56 -15.16 6.18 -13.00
C SER A 56 -16.60 6.68 -12.94
N GLY A 57 -16.86 7.71 -12.13
CA GLY A 57 -18.21 8.06 -11.71
C GLY A 57 -18.96 6.86 -11.11
N PHE A 58 -20.07 6.46 -11.71
CA PHE A 58 -20.89 5.31 -11.27
C PHE A 58 -20.54 3.99 -11.97
N SER A 59 -19.63 4.01 -12.94
CA SER A 59 -19.29 2.86 -13.76
C SER A 59 -18.04 2.16 -13.25
N VAL A 60 -18.10 0.84 -13.09
CA VAL A 60 -16.91 0.02 -12.79
C VAL A 60 -16.05 -0.07 -14.06
N VAL A 61 -14.81 0.41 -13.99
CA VAL A 61 -13.86 0.41 -15.11
C VAL A 61 -12.77 -0.65 -14.95
N SER A 62 -12.50 -1.10 -13.72
CA SER A 62 -11.53 -2.17 -13.48
C SER A 62 -11.88 -2.99 -12.24
N ARG A 63 -11.53 -4.27 -12.29
CA ARG A 63 -11.56 -5.22 -11.18
C ARG A 63 -10.28 -6.04 -11.25
N ILE A 64 -9.51 -6.07 -10.18
CA ILE A 64 -8.26 -6.81 -10.08
C ILE A 64 -8.33 -7.67 -8.85
N TYR A 65 -8.11 -8.97 -8.99
CA TYR A 65 -7.93 -9.90 -7.90
C TYR A 65 -6.52 -10.49 -7.98
N MET A 66 -5.82 -10.55 -6.86
CA MET A 66 -4.47 -11.12 -6.81
C MET A 66 -4.29 -12.00 -5.57
N ARG A 67 -3.47 -13.03 -5.72
CA ARG A 67 -2.92 -13.83 -4.62
C ARG A 67 -1.41 -13.72 -4.68
N VAL A 68 -0.78 -13.38 -3.57
CA VAL A 68 0.69 -13.23 -3.45
C VAL A 68 1.12 -13.45 -2.00
N CYS A 69 2.42 -13.66 -1.78
CA CYS A 69 3.02 -13.55 -0.45
C CYS A 69 2.96 -12.10 0.03
N VAL A 70 2.41 -11.85 1.22
CA VAL A 70 2.35 -10.51 1.82
C VAL A 70 2.88 -10.52 3.26
N PRO A 71 3.42 -9.38 3.75
CA PRO A 71 3.67 -9.22 5.17
C PRO A 71 2.35 -9.21 5.97
N LYS A 72 2.39 -9.71 7.20
CA LYS A 72 1.20 -9.82 8.07
C LYS A 72 0.45 -8.51 8.32
N ASN A 73 1.14 -7.36 8.26
CA ASN A 73 0.51 -6.04 8.46
C ASN A 73 -0.41 -5.60 7.30
N GLN A 74 -0.45 -6.36 6.20
CA GLN A 74 -1.35 -6.11 5.07
C GLN A 74 -2.62 -6.96 5.12
N CYS A 75 -2.72 -7.85 6.09
CA CYS A 75 -3.91 -8.66 6.30
C CYS A 75 -5.07 -7.80 6.76
N ASN A 76 -6.24 -8.00 6.15
CA ASN A 76 -7.47 -7.27 6.46
C ASN A 76 -7.38 -5.75 6.22
N LEU A 77 -6.35 -5.29 5.51
CA LEU A 77 -6.20 -3.89 5.15
C LEU A 77 -7.28 -3.53 4.13
N GLN A 78 -8.02 -2.47 4.41
CA GLN A 78 -9.07 -1.95 3.54
C GLN A 78 -8.94 -0.44 3.43
N GLY A 79 -9.36 0.09 2.30
CA GLY A 79 -9.37 1.54 2.11
C GLY A 79 -9.70 1.95 0.68
N SER A 80 -9.52 3.23 0.41
CA SER A 80 -9.78 3.79 -0.90
C SER A 80 -8.82 4.92 -1.24
N VAL A 81 -8.68 5.14 -2.54
CA VAL A 81 -8.00 6.28 -3.13
C VAL A 81 -8.94 6.91 -4.14
N SER A 82 -9.12 8.22 -4.06
CA SER A 82 -9.93 8.96 -5.02
C SER A 82 -9.14 10.11 -5.64
N VAL A 83 -9.24 10.21 -6.96
CA VAL A 83 -8.80 11.36 -7.76
C VAL A 83 -10.03 11.92 -8.49
N ILE A 84 -9.87 12.97 -9.30
CA ILE A 84 -11.00 13.53 -10.07
C ILE A 84 -11.73 12.42 -10.84
N ASN A 85 -13.01 12.25 -10.54
CA ASN A 85 -13.96 11.32 -11.16
C ASN A 85 -13.58 9.82 -11.08
N VAL A 86 -12.51 9.45 -10.39
CA VAL A 86 -12.06 8.05 -10.28
C VAL A 86 -11.85 7.68 -8.83
N MET A 87 -12.46 6.57 -8.40
CA MET A 87 -12.31 5.99 -7.07
C MET A 87 -11.83 4.56 -7.20
N SER A 88 -10.76 4.23 -6.49
CA SER A 88 -10.26 2.86 -6.32
C SER A 88 -10.49 2.43 -4.89
N ARG A 89 -11.16 1.30 -4.69
CA ARG A 89 -11.34 0.66 -3.39
C ARG A 89 -10.56 -0.63 -3.37
N PHE A 90 -9.88 -0.91 -2.27
CA PHE A 90 -9.12 -2.14 -2.10
C PHE A 90 -9.48 -2.81 -0.78
N GLY A 91 -9.26 -4.12 -0.74
CA GLY A 91 -9.34 -4.94 0.44
C GLY A 91 -8.34 -6.07 0.38
N GLY A 92 -7.78 -6.44 1.52
CA GLY A 92 -6.88 -7.57 1.70
C GLY A 92 -7.43 -8.60 2.66
N SER A 93 -7.03 -9.86 2.51
CA SER A 93 -7.27 -10.96 3.44
C SER A 93 -6.06 -11.89 3.45
N CYS A 94 -5.93 -12.72 4.48
CA CYS A 94 -4.79 -13.63 4.62
C CYS A 94 -5.16 -14.98 5.21
N CYS A 95 -4.27 -15.95 5.01
CA CYS A 95 -4.27 -17.23 5.72
C CYS A 95 -2.83 -17.72 5.95
N ASN A 96 -2.64 -18.63 6.90
CA ASN A 96 -1.34 -18.91 7.53
C ASN A 96 -0.83 -20.36 7.35
N THR A 97 -1.29 -21.10 6.34
CA THR A 97 -0.82 -22.46 6.04
C THR A 97 -0.41 -22.56 4.57
N ASP A 98 0.39 -23.57 4.22
CA ASP A 98 0.85 -23.74 2.84
C ASP A 98 -0.33 -23.85 1.87
N ASN A 99 -0.25 -23.08 0.78
CA ASN A 99 -1.20 -23.02 -0.33
C ASN A 99 -2.66 -22.81 0.09
N CYS A 100 -2.88 -22.22 1.27
CA CYS A 100 -4.22 -21.89 1.71
C CYS A 100 -4.88 -20.88 0.77
N THR A 101 -6.21 -20.89 0.80
CA THR A 101 -7.04 -19.92 0.08
C THR A 101 -7.55 -18.90 1.10
N PRO A 102 -7.07 -17.65 1.05
CA PRO A 102 -7.63 -16.58 1.88
C PRO A 102 -9.11 -16.37 1.56
N ASP A 103 -9.88 -15.89 2.54
CA ASP A 103 -11.25 -15.49 2.32
C ASP A 103 -11.34 -14.37 1.26
N LEU A 104 -12.48 -14.24 0.57
CA LEU A 104 -12.67 -13.16 -0.37
C LEU A 104 -12.53 -11.79 0.34
N PRO A 105 -11.61 -10.90 -0.08
CA PRO A 105 -11.46 -9.62 0.58
C PRO A 105 -12.72 -8.76 0.50
N THR A 106 -13.09 -8.15 1.62
CA THR A 106 -14.18 -7.17 1.68
C THR A 106 -13.68 -5.80 1.24
N LEU A 107 -14.56 -5.01 0.62
CA LEU A 107 -14.26 -3.64 0.22
C LEU A 107 -14.99 -2.66 1.13
N PRO A 108 -14.42 -1.46 1.39
CA PRO A 108 -15.15 -0.42 2.08
C PRO A 108 -16.43 -0.04 1.31
N ALA A 109 -17.47 0.30 2.06
CA ALA A 109 -18.70 0.85 1.51
C ALA A 109 -18.42 2.19 0.81
N VAL A 110 -19.13 2.44 -0.28
CA VAL A 110 -19.05 3.73 -0.98
C VAL A 110 -19.83 4.75 -0.15
N ASN A 111 -19.18 5.83 0.24
CA ASN A 111 -19.82 6.98 0.89
C ASN A 111 -19.39 8.25 0.16
N THR A 112 -20.31 8.81 -0.62
CA THR A 112 -20.08 10.00 -1.45
C THR A 112 -20.32 11.32 -0.70
N THR A 113 -20.61 11.27 0.60
CA THR A 113 -20.80 12.47 1.42
C THR A 113 -19.47 13.19 1.57
N PHE A 114 -19.42 14.48 1.20
CA PHE A 114 -18.22 15.29 1.39
C PHE A 114 -17.84 15.40 2.87
N ASN A 115 -16.57 15.23 3.17
CA ASN A 115 -16.04 15.27 4.55
C ASN A 115 -15.32 16.59 4.89
N GLY A 116 -15.29 17.54 3.95
CA GLY A 116 -14.68 18.87 4.13
C GLY A 116 -13.18 18.95 3.82
N LEU A 117 -12.49 17.83 3.63
CA LEU A 117 -11.09 17.83 3.21
C LEU A 117 -10.97 18.10 1.70
N VAL A 118 -10.00 18.92 1.32
CA VAL A 118 -9.68 19.24 -0.07
C VAL A 118 -8.22 18.91 -0.36
N CYS A 119 -7.99 18.10 -1.38
CA CYS A 119 -6.65 17.63 -1.75
C CYS A 119 -6.29 18.01 -3.19
N ARG A 120 -4.99 18.15 -3.47
CA ARG A 120 -4.49 18.24 -4.84
C ARG A 120 -4.75 16.94 -5.57
N THR A 121 -5.03 17.02 -6.87
CA THR A 121 -5.41 15.86 -7.68
C THR A 121 -4.75 15.87 -9.04
N CYS A 122 -4.16 14.74 -9.40
CA CYS A 122 -3.58 14.49 -10.72
C CYS A 122 -3.21 13.01 -10.87
N VAL A 123 -2.97 12.61 -12.11
CA VAL A 123 -2.36 11.34 -12.48
C VAL A 123 -1.29 11.65 -13.54
N SER A 124 -0.09 11.08 -13.40
CA SER A 124 0.98 11.17 -14.40
C SER A 124 1.50 9.78 -14.68
N ALA A 125 1.66 9.47 -15.96
CA ALA A 125 2.47 8.35 -16.42
C ALA A 125 3.95 8.76 -16.45
N ASP A 126 4.83 7.77 -16.38
CA ASP A 126 6.28 7.86 -16.50
C ASP A 126 6.95 8.90 -15.58
N SER A 127 6.37 9.11 -14.40
CA SER A 127 6.88 10.06 -13.40
C SER A 127 6.59 9.58 -11.99
N ASP A 128 7.42 10.00 -11.03
CA ASP A 128 7.24 9.85 -9.59
C ASP A 128 6.55 11.06 -8.95
N TRP A 129 6.15 12.04 -9.76
CA TRP A 129 5.45 13.22 -9.31
C TRP A 129 4.37 13.68 -10.29
N CYS A 130 3.35 14.38 -9.79
CA CYS A 130 2.43 15.10 -10.64
C CYS A 130 2.16 16.52 -10.11
N TYR A 131 2.42 17.51 -10.96
CA TYR A 131 2.18 18.91 -10.68
C TYR A 131 0.76 19.27 -11.08
N THR A 132 0.02 19.92 -10.18
CA THR A 132 -1.37 20.27 -10.41
C THR A 132 -1.79 21.48 -9.58
N LYS A 133 -2.67 22.30 -10.15
CA LYS A 133 -3.45 23.29 -9.41
C LYS A 133 -4.87 22.80 -9.12
N ASP A 134 -5.26 21.67 -9.71
CA ASP A 134 -6.59 21.13 -9.52
C ASP A 134 -6.73 20.53 -8.13
N THR A 135 -7.98 20.52 -7.67
CA THR A 135 -8.35 20.01 -6.36
C THR A 135 -9.56 19.09 -6.46
N VAL A 136 -9.65 18.14 -5.53
CA VAL A 136 -10.80 17.26 -5.36
C VAL A 136 -11.30 17.38 -3.92
N GLN A 137 -12.62 17.36 -3.73
CA GLN A 137 -13.26 17.29 -2.43
C GLN A 137 -13.34 15.83 -1.99
N CYS A 138 -12.78 15.52 -0.83
CA CYS A 138 -12.77 14.16 -0.31
C CYS A 138 -14.13 13.78 0.27
N THR A 139 -14.39 12.46 0.28
CA THR A 139 -15.69 11.91 0.71
C THR A 139 -15.51 10.80 1.72
N GLY A 140 -16.54 10.59 2.54
CA GLY A 140 -16.58 9.52 3.53
C GLY A 140 -15.33 9.51 4.41
N ASN A 141 -14.66 8.35 4.44
CA ASN A 141 -13.51 8.09 5.31
C ASN A 141 -12.15 8.46 4.68
N GLU A 142 -12.14 9.09 3.50
CA GLU A 142 -10.91 9.57 2.88
C GLU A 142 -10.46 10.87 3.54
N ASN A 143 -9.84 10.74 4.71
CA ASN A 143 -9.47 11.83 5.60
C ASN A 143 -8.00 12.25 5.49
N MET A 144 -7.30 11.81 4.44
CA MET A 144 -5.91 12.16 4.17
C MET A 144 -5.73 12.58 2.70
N CYS A 145 -4.85 13.54 2.47
CA CYS A 145 -4.32 13.82 1.13
C CYS A 145 -3.14 12.89 0.84
N LEU A 146 -3.07 12.43 -0.40
CA LEU A 146 -2.14 11.40 -0.87
C LEU A 146 -1.27 11.92 -2.01
N LEU A 147 0.00 11.53 -2.01
CA LEU A 147 0.78 11.24 -3.20
C LEU A 147 1.12 9.75 -3.19
N GLN A 148 0.66 9.02 -4.20
CA GLN A 148 1.07 7.65 -4.43
C GLN A 148 2.01 7.60 -5.63
N THR A 149 3.11 6.88 -5.49
CA THR A 149 3.98 6.52 -6.61
C THR A 149 3.99 5.02 -6.77
N THR A 150 3.82 4.54 -7.99
CA THR A 150 3.92 3.12 -8.32
C THR A 150 5.05 2.95 -9.32
N SER A 151 6.02 2.09 -9.00
CA SER A 151 7.11 1.70 -9.90
C SER A 151 7.02 0.21 -10.19
N ILE A 152 6.95 -0.14 -11.47
CA ILE A 152 7.07 -1.50 -11.95
C ILE A 152 8.46 -1.60 -12.55
N THR A 153 9.27 -2.55 -12.07
CA THR A 153 10.61 -2.84 -12.57
C THR A 153 10.67 -4.30 -13.03
N GLY A 154 11.26 -4.55 -14.19
CA GLY A 154 11.35 -5.89 -14.78
C GLY A 154 11.68 -5.79 -16.27
N GLU A 155 11.09 -6.69 -17.06
CA GLU A 155 11.17 -6.63 -18.54
C GLU A 155 10.56 -5.33 -19.09
N VAL A 156 9.47 -4.88 -18.49
CA VAL A 156 8.87 -3.56 -18.72
C VAL A 156 9.06 -2.74 -17.46
N SER A 157 9.58 -1.51 -17.62
CA SER A 157 9.68 -0.55 -16.53
C SER A 157 8.66 0.56 -16.73
N MET A 158 7.87 0.85 -15.70
CA MET A 158 6.84 1.89 -15.73
C MET A 158 6.79 2.58 -14.38
N ASN A 159 6.69 3.90 -14.39
CA ASN A 159 6.42 4.68 -13.18
C ASN A 159 5.11 5.42 -13.34
N THR A 160 4.36 5.56 -12.26
CA THR A 160 3.17 6.42 -12.22
C THR A 160 3.11 7.16 -10.91
N ALA A 161 2.55 8.37 -10.96
CA ALA A 161 2.28 9.17 -9.78
C ALA A 161 0.82 9.62 -9.81
N LEU A 162 0.17 9.60 -8.65
CA LEU A 162 -1.16 10.17 -8.50
C LEU A 162 -1.25 10.94 -7.19
N ARG A 163 -2.06 12.00 -7.20
CA ARG A 163 -2.43 12.75 -6.01
C ARG A 163 -3.94 12.74 -5.86
N GLY A 164 -4.41 12.70 -4.62
CA GLY A 164 -5.84 12.67 -4.35
C GLY A 164 -6.17 12.52 -2.87
N CYS A 165 -7.35 11.99 -2.61
CA CYS A 165 -7.85 11.64 -1.30
C CYS A 165 -7.55 10.17 -1.00
N THR A 166 -7.32 9.84 0.27
CA THR A 166 -7.12 8.46 0.70
C THR A 166 -7.59 8.24 2.13
N THR A 167 -7.85 6.99 2.47
CA THR A 167 -8.09 6.55 3.86
C THR A 167 -6.78 6.45 4.63
N LYS A 168 -6.80 6.81 5.92
CA LYS A 168 -5.63 6.68 6.82
C LYS A 168 -4.95 5.30 6.82
N SER A 169 -5.70 4.21 6.62
CA SER A 169 -5.15 2.84 6.56
C SER A 169 -4.05 2.67 5.50
N LEU A 170 -4.17 3.31 4.34
CA LEU A 170 -3.12 3.28 3.32
C LEU A 170 -1.89 4.09 3.72
N CYS A 171 -2.11 5.21 4.40
CA CYS A 171 -1.02 6.03 4.90
C CYS A 171 -0.21 5.31 5.99
N ASP A 172 -0.88 4.52 6.82
CA ASP A 172 -0.24 3.74 7.87
C ASP A 172 0.59 2.58 7.30
N LEU A 173 0.27 2.09 6.09
CA LEU A 173 1.09 1.13 5.36
C LEU A 173 2.41 1.76 4.86
N SER A 174 2.38 3.05 4.47
CA SER A 174 3.49 3.87 3.93
C SER A 174 4.11 3.40 2.61
N GLN A 175 4.40 2.11 2.46
CA GLN A 175 4.90 1.50 1.24
C GLN A 175 4.58 0.00 1.21
N HIS A 176 4.47 -0.55 0.01
CA HIS A 176 4.38 -1.98 -0.20
C HIS A 176 5.05 -2.38 -1.51
N THR A 177 5.88 -3.41 -1.41
CA THR A 177 6.46 -4.10 -2.56
C THR A 177 5.79 -5.45 -2.76
N ALA A 178 5.36 -5.72 -3.99
CA ALA A 178 4.96 -7.05 -4.45
C ALA A 178 5.86 -7.48 -5.60
N GLU A 179 6.07 -8.78 -5.75
CA GLU A 179 6.76 -9.37 -6.91
C GLU A 179 5.76 -10.29 -7.59
N TYR A 180 5.67 -10.27 -8.93
CA TYR A 180 4.80 -11.15 -9.72
C TYR A 180 5.40 -11.38 -11.10
N ALA A 181 5.51 -12.64 -11.53
CA ALA A 181 6.02 -13.01 -12.86
C ALA A 181 7.37 -12.33 -13.21
N GLY A 182 8.28 -12.24 -12.24
CA GLY A 182 9.60 -11.58 -12.41
C GLY A 182 9.55 -10.04 -12.44
N GLN A 183 8.37 -9.43 -12.32
CA GLN A 183 8.20 -7.99 -12.17
C GLN A 183 8.12 -7.62 -10.69
N LYS A 184 8.81 -6.55 -10.31
CA LYS A 184 8.74 -5.95 -8.98
C LYS A 184 7.85 -4.72 -9.05
N LEU A 185 6.75 -4.74 -8.31
CA LEU A 185 5.85 -3.62 -8.10
C LEU A 185 6.19 -2.96 -6.76
N ASP A 186 6.63 -1.72 -6.77
CA ASP A 186 6.83 -0.90 -5.58
C ASP A 186 5.79 0.21 -5.53
N VAL A 187 5.01 0.27 -4.46
CA VAL A 187 4.00 1.30 -4.23
C VAL A 187 4.36 2.06 -2.97
N ARG A 188 4.46 3.38 -3.08
CA ARG A 188 4.75 4.27 -1.95
C ARG A 188 3.60 5.25 -1.77
N PHE A 189 3.24 5.50 -0.52
CA PHE A 189 2.21 6.44 -0.10
C PHE A 189 2.84 7.52 0.78
N ILE A 190 2.69 8.78 0.37
CA ILE A 190 3.06 9.94 1.19
C ILE A 190 1.78 10.71 1.48
N CYS A 191 1.45 10.86 2.76
CA CYS A 191 0.17 11.43 3.17
C CYS A 191 0.31 12.68 4.03
N THR A 192 -0.66 13.59 3.93
CA THR A 192 -0.82 14.75 4.81
C THR A 192 -2.27 14.89 5.24
N GLY A 193 -2.53 15.50 6.40
CA GLY A 193 -3.89 15.77 6.88
C GLY A 193 -4.59 16.96 6.20
N GLY A 194 -4.03 17.52 5.12
CA GLY A 194 -4.57 18.72 4.46
C GLY A 194 -3.53 19.62 3.80
N THR A 195 -3.93 20.88 3.53
CA THR A 195 -3.29 21.88 2.65
C THR A 195 -1.82 22.23 2.97
N ALA A 196 -1.29 21.78 4.11
CA ALA A 196 0.14 21.83 4.41
C ALA A 196 0.91 20.68 3.72
N GLY A 197 1.13 20.87 2.42
CA GLY A 197 2.41 20.64 1.75
C GLY A 197 3.02 19.24 1.63
N LEU A 198 2.53 18.47 0.65
CA LEU A 198 3.41 17.69 -0.24
C LEU A 198 4.13 18.67 -1.19
N TYR A 199 4.99 19.53 -0.66
CA TYR A 199 5.88 20.39 -1.44
C TYR A 199 7.29 19.82 -1.31
N SER A 200 7.78 19.15 -2.36
CA SER A 200 9.21 18.89 -2.46
C SER A 200 9.93 20.21 -2.76
N GLY A 201 10.51 20.82 -1.73
CA GLY A 201 11.22 22.08 -1.86
C GLY A 201 11.61 22.66 -0.51
N LEU A 202 12.51 21.98 0.21
CA LEU A 202 13.26 22.62 1.29
C LEU A 202 14.08 23.76 0.68
N THR A 203 13.65 25.00 0.92
CA THR A 203 14.58 26.10 1.24
C THR A 203 14.00 26.86 2.44
N LEU A 204 14.13 26.25 3.62
CA LEU A 204 14.07 26.97 4.88
C LEU A 204 15.37 27.76 5.02
N SER A 205 15.45 28.93 4.40
CA SER A 205 16.44 29.95 4.76
C SER A 205 15.98 30.63 6.05
N LEU A 206 16.00 29.90 7.17
CA LEU A 206 16.01 30.47 8.51
C LEU A 206 17.45 30.92 8.79
N VAL A 207 17.83 32.10 8.31
CA VAL A 207 18.95 32.84 8.90
C VAL A 207 18.35 33.78 9.94
N ALA A 208 18.12 33.23 11.13
CA ALA A 208 18.06 34.03 12.34
C ALA A 208 19.52 34.32 12.73
N ILE A 209 19.99 35.55 12.48
CA ILE A 209 21.15 36.10 13.19
C ILE A 209 20.63 37.28 13.99
N LEU A 210 20.27 36.99 15.25
CA LEU A 210 20.42 37.94 16.34
C LEU A 210 21.81 37.67 16.96
N LEU A 211 22.40 38.72 17.55
CA LEU A 211 23.75 38.89 18.15
C LEU A 211 24.61 39.81 17.26
N THR A 212 25.00 41.03 17.62
CA THR A 212 25.07 41.74 18.92
C THR A 212 25.28 43.24 18.65
N ASN A 213 24.73 44.12 19.49
CA ASN A 213 25.28 45.46 19.74
C ASN A 213 26.77 45.35 20.09
N ILE A 214 27.63 46.25 19.58
CA ILE A 214 28.79 46.89 20.26
C ILE A 214 29.57 47.74 19.23
N ILE A 215 29.57 49.06 19.51
CA ILE A 215 30.39 50.19 18.98
C ILE A 215 30.09 50.67 17.55
#